data_AF-A0A2X1PPJ1-F1
#
_entry.id   AF-A0A2X1PPJ1-F1
#
_cell.length_a   1.000
_cell.length_b   1.000
_cell.length_c   1.000
_cell.angle_alpha   90.00
_cell.angle_beta   90.00
_cell.angle_gamma   90.00
#
_symmetry.space_group_name_H-M   'P 1'
#
loop_
_entity.id
_entity.type
_entity.pdbx_description
1 polymer ?
#
loop_
_entity_poly.entity_id
_entity_poly.type
_entity_poly.pdbx_seq_one_letter_code
_entity_poly.pdbx_strand_id
1 'polypeptide(L)'
;MFAKPQQVKALDGVSFQLERGKTLAVVGESGCGKSTLGRLLTMIEQPSEGELYYKGHNFLENDSETKALRRKKIQIVFQNPYASLNPRKKIGSILEEPLIINTKLSAKERREKVLSMMEKSGIAS
;
A
#
# COMPACT_ATOMS: atom_id res chain seq x y z
N MET A 1 -24.68 -25.38 -21.25
CA MET A 1 -25.08 -23.96 -21.10
C MET A 1 -24.33 -23.39 -19.91
N PHE A 2 -23.39 -22.48 -20.12
CA PHE A 2 -22.74 -21.75 -19.01
C PHE A 2 -23.68 -20.60 -18.61
N ALA A 3 -24.00 -20.50 -17.32
CA ALA A 3 -24.81 -19.40 -16.80
C ALA A 3 -24.14 -18.05 -17.14
N LYS A 4 -24.94 -17.03 -17.44
CA LYS A 4 -24.42 -15.66 -17.63
C LYS A 4 -23.63 -15.25 -16.37
N PRO A 5 -22.45 -14.63 -16.51
CA PRO A 5 -21.67 -14.21 -15.35
C PRO A 5 -22.49 -13.23 -14.51
N GLN A 6 -22.76 -13.60 -13.26
CA GLN A 6 -23.41 -12.72 -12.30
C GLN A 6 -22.39 -11.67 -11.85
N GLN A 7 -22.65 -10.39 -12.13
CA GLN A 7 -21.81 -9.32 -11.61
C GLN A 7 -22.03 -9.20 -10.10
N VAL A 8 -20.96 -9.40 -9.33
CA VAL A 8 -20.96 -9.20 -7.88
C VAL A 8 -20.42 -7.80 -7.60
N LYS A 9 -21.22 -6.97 -6.93
CA LYS A 9 -20.75 -5.69 -6.39
C LYS A 9 -19.96 -5.94 -5.10
N ALA A 10 -18.63 -5.94 -5.20
CA ALA A 10 -17.77 -6.14 -4.04
C ALA A 10 -17.78 -4.94 -3.06
N LEU A 11 -18.10 -3.75 -3.56
CA LEU A 11 -18.37 -2.54 -2.79
C LEU A 11 -19.52 -1.79 -3.46
N ASP A 12 -20.39 -1.16 -2.67
CA ASP A 12 -21.53 -0.37 -3.17
C ASP A 12 -21.62 0.92 -2.34
N GLY A 13 -21.41 2.08 -2.97
CA GLY A 13 -21.60 3.40 -2.34
C GLY A 13 -20.66 3.77 -1.18
N VAL A 14 -19.46 3.16 -1.08
CA VAL A 14 -18.51 3.49 0.00
C VAL A 14 -17.88 4.87 -0.24
N SER A 15 -18.01 5.77 0.74
CA SER A 15 -17.42 7.12 0.71
C SER A 15 -16.90 7.50 2.09
N PHE A 16 -15.66 7.99 2.15
CA PHE A 16 -15.06 8.49 3.39
C PHE A 16 -13.90 9.44 3.08
N GLN A 17 -13.53 10.23 4.09
CA GLN A 17 -12.34 11.07 4.09
C GLN A 17 -11.46 10.69 5.29
N LEU A 18 -10.16 10.50 5.06
CA LEU A 18 -9.19 10.21 6.11
C LEU A 18 -8.25 11.40 6.30
N GLU A 19 -8.38 12.08 7.44
CA GLU A 19 -7.50 13.18 7.81
C GLU A 19 -6.11 12.72 8.25
N ARG A 20 -5.12 13.61 8.12
CA ARG A 20 -3.75 13.35 8.58
C ARG A 20 -3.74 13.06 10.09
N GLY A 21 -3.07 11.97 10.46
CA GLY A 21 -2.91 11.58 11.86
C GLY A 21 -4.13 10.86 12.45
N LYS A 22 -5.17 10.61 11.65
CA LYS A 22 -6.31 9.78 12.04
C LYS A 22 -6.12 8.36 11.52
N THR A 23 -6.76 7.41 12.20
CA THR A 23 -6.80 6.00 11.82
C THR A 23 -8.23 5.65 11.46
N LEU A 24 -8.43 5.06 10.28
CA LEU A 24 -9.70 4.48 9.87
C LEU A 24 -9.64 2.96 10.06
N ALA A 25 -10.52 2.43 10.89
CA ALA A 25 -10.73 0.98 11.01
C ALA A 25 -11.93 0.57 10.17
N VAL A 26 -11.74 -0.42 9.30
CA VAL A 26 -12.81 -1.01 8.49
C VAL A 26 -13.13 -2.39 9.04
N VAL A 27 -14.33 -2.55 9.58
CA VAL A 27 -14.79 -3.79 10.25
C VAL A 27 -16.01 -4.37 9.53
N GLY A 28 -16.21 -5.68 9.66
CA GLY A 28 -17.33 -6.39 9.06
C GLY A 28 -17.03 -7.88 8.83
N GLU A 29 -18.04 -8.65 8.47
CA GLU A 29 -17.95 -10.10 8.28
C GLU A 29 -17.03 -10.53 7.12
N SER A 30 -16.58 -11.77 7.12
CA SER A 30 -15.80 -12.30 5.99
C SER A 30 -16.58 -12.15 4.68
N GLY A 31 -15.94 -11.65 3.62
CA GLY A 31 -16.58 -11.41 2.32
C GLY A 31 -17.27 -10.06 2.14
N CYS A 32 -17.38 -9.21 3.16
CA CYS A 32 -18.05 -7.90 3.03
C CYS A 32 -17.29 -6.80 2.25
N GLY A 33 -16.20 -7.15 1.55
CA GLY A 33 -15.47 -6.20 0.70
C GLY A 33 -14.27 -5.47 1.35
N LYS A 34 -13.94 -5.70 2.63
CA LYS A 34 -12.79 -5.04 3.30
C LYS A 34 -11.47 -5.15 2.53
N SER A 35 -11.14 -6.36 2.06
CA SER A 35 -9.91 -6.60 1.29
C SER A 35 -9.96 -5.95 -0.09
N THR A 36 -11.14 -5.89 -0.71
CA THR A 36 -11.36 -5.17 -1.96
C THR A 36 -11.11 -3.68 -1.76
N LEU A 37 -11.67 -3.08 -0.70
CA LEU A 37 -11.43 -1.68 -0.37
C LEU A 37 -9.92 -1.39 -0.21
N GLY A 38 -9.18 -2.23 0.53
CA GLY A 38 -7.74 -2.10 0.66
C GLY A 38 -6.97 -2.17 -0.68
N ARG A 39 -7.40 -3.07 -1.59
CA ARG A 39 -6.82 -3.20 -2.93
C ARG A 39 -7.11 -2.01 -3.84
N LEU A 40 -8.30 -1.43 -3.74
CA LEU A 40 -8.67 -0.21 -4.48
C LEU A 40 -7.88 1.00 -3.98
N LEU A 41 -7.77 1.19 -2.67
CA LEU A 41 -6.99 2.30 -2.10
C LEU A 41 -5.51 2.23 -2.47
N THR A 42 -4.98 1.01 -2.64
CA THR A 42 -3.59 0.79 -3.06
C THR A 42 -3.40 0.79 -4.58
N MET A 43 -4.48 0.91 -5.35
CA MET A 43 -4.49 0.79 -6.82
C MET A 43 -3.87 -0.52 -7.33
N ILE A 44 -3.94 -1.59 -6.52
CA ILE A 44 -3.67 -2.96 -6.99
C ILE A 44 -4.79 -3.40 -7.94
N GLU A 45 -6.02 -2.96 -7.63
CA GLU A 45 -7.18 -3.06 -8.50
C GLU A 45 -7.68 -1.63 -8.81
N GLN A 46 -8.17 -1.41 -10.03
CA GLN A 46 -8.81 -0.14 -10.39
C GLN A 46 -10.29 -0.18 -9.99
N PRO A 47 -10.83 0.89 -9.38
CA PRO A 47 -12.26 0.95 -9.11
C PRO A 47 -13.04 0.99 -10.43
N SER A 48 -14.19 0.32 -10.48
CA SER A 48 -15.07 0.37 -11.65
C SER A 48 -15.63 1.77 -11.87
N GLU A 49 -15.95 2.47 -10.77
CA GLU A 49 -16.49 3.84 -10.76
C GLU A 49 -16.04 4.56 -9.48
N GLY A 50 -16.21 5.88 -9.45
CA GLY A 50 -15.91 6.73 -8.29
C GLY A 50 -14.59 7.49 -8.41
N GLU A 51 -14.15 8.05 -7.29
CA GLU A 51 -13.01 8.95 -7.25
C GLU A 51 -12.07 8.63 -6.08
N LEU A 52 -10.77 8.89 -6.27
CA LEU A 52 -9.77 8.74 -5.23
C LEU A 52 -8.86 9.96 -5.26
N TYR A 53 -8.85 10.75 -4.19
CA TYR A 53 -8.03 11.95 -4.09
C TYR A 53 -7.05 11.88 -2.91
N TYR A 54 -5.84 12.38 -3.12
CA TYR A 54 -4.88 12.63 -2.06
C TYR A 54 -4.42 14.08 -2.13
N LYS A 55 -4.78 14.87 -1.11
CA LYS A 55 -4.48 16.32 -1.05
C LYS A 55 -4.90 17.08 -2.33
N GLY A 56 -6.09 16.77 -2.85
CA GLY A 56 -6.62 17.36 -4.08
C GLY A 56 -6.05 16.78 -5.38
N HIS A 57 -5.04 15.91 -5.33
CA HIS A 57 -4.51 15.22 -6.50
C HIS A 57 -5.33 13.98 -6.83
N ASN A 58 -5.79 13.84 -8.08
CA ASN A 58 -6.54 12.67 -8.52
C ASN A 58 -5.61 11.45 -8.62
N PHE A 59 -5.82 10.49 -7.73
CA PHE A 59 -5.05 9.26 -7.64
C PHE A 59 -5.57 8.15 -8.57
N LEU A 60 -6.57 8.40 -9.43
CA LEU A 60 -6.97 7.49 -10.50
C LEU A 60 -6.23 7.74 -11.81
N GLU A 61 -5.55 8.88 -11.97
CA GLU A 61 -4.82 9.22 -13.20
C GLU A 61 -3.73 8.19 -13.52
N ASN A 62 -3.53 7.94 -14.83
CA ASN A 62 -2.64 6.88 -15.32
C ASN A 62 -1.27 7.41 -15.79
N ASP A 63 -0.84 8.56 -15.30
CA ASP A 63 0.45 9.16 -15.62
C ASP A 63 1.57 8.68 -14.67
N SER A 64 2.82 8.96 -15.05
CA SER A 64 4.00 8.52 -14.32
C SER A 64 4.19 9.23 -12.97
N GLU A 65 3.77 10.49 -12.86
CA GLU A 65 3.88 11.29 -11.65
C GLU A 65 2.92 10.79 -10.57
N THR A 66 1.64 10.62 -10.91
CA THR A 66 0.62 10.06 -10.02
C THR A 66 0.99 8.64 -9.58
N LYS A 67 1.51 7.81 -10.48
CA LYS A 67 2.04 6.48 -10.12
C LYS A 67 3.20 6.56 -9.13
N ALA A 68 4.16 7.45 -9.35
CA ALA A 68 5.30 7.63 -8.46
C ALA A 68 4.87 8.19 -7.09
N LEU A 69 3.92 9.12 -7.06
CA LEU A 69 3.38 9.70 -5.84
C LEU A 69 2.58 8.66 -5.03
N ARG A 70 1.69 7.89 -5.68
CA ARG A 70 0.97 6.76 -5.07
C ARG A 70 1.92 5.79 -4.37
N ARG A 71 2.95 5.32 -5.10
CA ARG A 71 3.98 4.41 -4.55
C ARG A 71 4.76 4.97 -3.38
N LYS A 72 4.79 6.29 -3.17
CA LYS A 72 5.47 6.94 -2.03
C LYS A 72 4.53 7.22 -0.87
N LYS A 73 3.22 7.36 -1.11
CA LYS A 73 2.24 7.82 -0.11
C LYS A 73 1.33 6.72 0.41
N ILE A 74 1.11 5.67 -0.37
CA ILE A 74 0.26 4.55 -0.01
C ILE A 74 1.13 3.30 0.03
N GLN A 75 1.30 2.73 1.22
CA GLN A 75 2.06 1.49 1.44
C GLN A 75 1.14 0.46 2.06
N ILE A 76 1.28 -0.80 1.67
CA ILE A 76 0.49 -1.90 2.19
C ILE A 76 1.38 -2.84 3.01
N VAL A 77 0.83 -3.31 4.13
CA VAL A 77 1.37 -4.44 4.89
C VAL A 77 0.34 -5.56 4.80
N PHE A 78 0.74 -6.69 4.24
CA PHE A 78 -0.15 -7.85 4.09
C PHE A 78 -0.27 -8.61 5.41
N GLN A 79 -1.45 -9.20 5.64
CA GLN A 79 -1.74 -9.98 6.85
C GLN A 79 -0.79 -11.18 7.03
N ASN A 80 -0.31 -11.77 5.93
CA ASN A 80 0.73 -12.80 5.96
C ASN A 80 2.10 -12.17 5.63
N PRO A 81 2.92 -11.82 6.63
CA PRO A 81 4.21 -11.18 6.39
C PRO A 81 5.23 -12.14 5.74
N TYR A 82 5.14 -13.44 6.02
CA TYR A 82 6.09 -14.44 5.50
C TYR A 82 6.03 -14.58 3.98
N ALA A 83 4.84 -14.46 3.39
CA ALA A 83 4.67 -14.51 1.95
C ALA A 83 5.31 -13.30 1.22
N SER A 84 5.58 -12.20 1.94
CA SER A 84 6.13 -10.97 1.37
C SER A 84 7.65 -10.83 1.52
N LEU A 85 8.27 -11.67 2.35
CA LEU A 85 9.71 -11.63 2.64
C LEU A 85 10.45 -12.72 1.86
N ASN A 86 11.59 -12.37 1.27
CA ASN A 86 12.49 -13.36 0.69
C ASN A 86 13.47 -13.84 1.78
N PRO A 87 13.37 -15.10 2.27
CA PRO A 87 14.21 -15.59 3.36
C PRO A 87 15.70 -15.69 2.97
N ARG A 88 16.03 -15.60 1.67
CA ARG A 88 17.42 -15.57 1.19
C ARG A 88 18.04 -14.16 1.22
N LYS A 89 17.26 -13.11 1.47
CA LYS A 89 17.76 -11.73 1.57
C LYS A 89 18.00 -11.36 3.05
N LYS A 90 19.08 -10.64 3.31
CA LYS A 90 19.33 -10.03 4.64
C LYS A 90 18.28 -8.96 4.93
N ILE A 91 17.87 -8.85 6.19
CA ILE A 91 16.90 -7.82 6.64
C ILE A 91 17.36 -6.41 6.22
N GLY A 92 18.64 -6.09 6.43
CA GLY A 92 19.18 -4.79 6.02
C GLY A 92 19.03 -4.49 4.52
N SER A 93 19.19 -5.50 3.66
CA SER A 93 19.00 -5.33 2.20
C SER A 93 17.53 -5.14 1.84
N ILE A 94 16.61 -5.81 2.54
CA ILE A 94 15.16 -5.63 2.36
C ILE A 94 14.76 -4.21 2.78
N LEU A 95 15.32 -3.70 3.87
CA LEU A 95 15.06 -2.34 4.36
C LEU A 95 15.71 -1.25 3.48
N GLU A 96 16.85 -1.54 2.83
CA GLU A 96 17.52 -0.60 1.95
C GLU A 96 16.83 -0.43 0.59
N GLU A 97 16.24 -1.50 0.05
CA GLU A 97 15.65 -1.54 -1.29
C GLU A 97 14.60 -0.42 -1.54
N PRO A 98 13.64 -0.14 -0.64
CA PRO A 98 12.73 1.00 -0.79
C PRO A 98 13.45 2.36 -0.81
N LEU A 99 14.57 2.51 -0.10
CA LEU A 99 15.34 3.76 -0.06
C LEU A 99 16.07 3.99 -1.38
N ILE A 100 16.60 2.94 -2.00
CA ILE A 100 17.23 3.01 -3.33
C ILE A 100 16.21 3.47 -4.38
N ILE A 101 14.99 2.92 -4.34
CA ILE A 101 13.97 3.17 -5.35
C ILE A 101 13.33 4.57 -5.19
N ASN A 102 13.12 5.02 -3.96
CA ASN A 102 12.23 6.15 -3.69
C ASN A 102 12.92 7.43 -3.23
N THR A 103 14.25 7.41 -3.02
CA THR A 103 15.01 8.54 -2.48
C THR A 103 16.26 8.84 -3.32
N LYS A 104 16.88 10.00 -3.05
CA LYS A 104 18.19 10.39 -3.62
C LYS A 104 19.34 10.24 -2.61
N LEU A 105 19.11 9.46 -1.55
CA LEU A 105 20.09 9.28 -0.47
C LEU A 105 21.32 8.53 -0.99
N SER A 106 22.50 8.98 -0.57
CA SER A 106 23.77 8.30 -0.75
C SER A 106 23.79 6.93 -0.06
N ALA A 107 24.73 6.07 -0.44
CA ALA A 107 24.88 4.75 0.21
C ALA A 107 25.10 4.87 1.72
N LYS A 108 25.85 5.89 2.18
CA LYS A 108 26.06 6.16 3.60
C LYS A 108 24.76 6.52 4.32
N GLU A 109 24.01 7.49 3.78
CA GLU A 109 22.75 7.93 4.38
C GLU A 109 21.70 6.81 4.40
N ARG A 110 21.64 5.96 3.37
CA ARG A 110 20.75 4.80 3.37
C ARG A 110 21.13 3.81 4.45
N ARG A 111 22.41 3.50 4.61
CA ARG A 111 22.91 2.61 5.67
C ARG A 111 22.55 3.13 7.06
N GLU A 112 22.79 4.42 7.32
CA GLU A 112 22.42 5.06 8.59
C GLU A 112 20.92 4.95 8.86
N LYS A 113 20.10 5.17 7.83
CA LYS A 113 18.65 5.10 7.95
C LYS A 113 18.13 3.67 8.18
N VAL A 114 18.73 2.68 7.53
CA VAL A 114 18.43 1.26 7.75
C VAL A 114 18.74 0.87 9.20
N LEU A 115 19.91 1.24 9.71
CA LEU A 115 20.30 0.95 11.10
C LEU A 115 19.32 1.59 12.09
N SER A 116 18.96 2.86 11.88
CA SER A 116 17.97 3.55 12.72
C SER A 116 16.59 2.88 12.69
N MET A 117 16.16 2.32 11.54
CA MET A 117 14.90 1.56 11.46
C MET A 117 14.98 0.24 12.21
N MET A 118 16.10 -0.47 12.11
CA MET A 118 16.31 -1.75 12.81
C MET A 118 16.29 -1.54 14.33
N GLU A 119 16.93 -0.48 14.81
CA GLU A 119 16.94 -0.09 16.23
C GLU A 119 15.52 0.22 16.73
N LYS A 120 14.78 1.07 16.02
CA LYS A 120 13.38 1.39 16.37
C LYS A 120 12.45 0.17 16.35
N SER A 121 12.80 -0.86 15.60
CA SER A 121 11.99 -2.08 15.49
C SER A 121 12.42 -3.17 16.48
N GLY A 122 13.47 -2.94 17.28
CA GLY A 122 13.99 -3.94 18.23
C GLY A 122 14.77 -5.09 17.57
N ILE A 123 15.27 -4.91 16.35
CA ILE A 123 15.98 -5.94 15.56
C ILE A 123 17.45 -5.53 15.33
N ALA A 124 17.94 -4.51 16.03
CA ALA A 124 19.36 -4.17 16.00
C ALA A 124 20.16 -5.25 16.75
N SER A 125 20.95 -6.02 16.00
CA SER A 125 22.02 -6.90 16.51
C SER A 125 23.37 -6.25 16.25
#